data_AF-A0A931AHN3-F1
#
_entry.id   AF-A0A931AHN3-F1
#
_cell.length_a   1.000
_cell.length_b   1.000
_cell.length_c   1.000
_cell.angle_alpha   90.00
_cell.angle_beta   90.00
_cell.angle_gamma   90.00
#
_symmetry.space_group_name_H-M   'P 1'
#
loop_
_entity.id
_entity.type
_entity.pdbx_description
1 polymer ?
#
loop_
_entity_poly.entity_id
_entity_poly.type
_entity_poly.pdbx_seq_one_letter_code
_entity_poly.pdbx_strand_id
1 'polypeptide(L)'
;MAMKPKATTIRVSVKTRDRIAALAKKAGEPMTAIIDQAIREMEKKQRWQRVAEQMEHTQKEDPKAWGDYLAESELVQGPLARSTRIAPEWEGLITFSEERDEGDPGRDLAR
;
A
#
# COMPACT_ATOMS: atom_id res chain seq x y z
N MET A 1 -22.04 -29.17 -2.76
CA MET A 1 -21.63 -29.54 -1.38
C MET A 1 -20.51 -28.61 -0.95
N ALA A 2 -20.68 -27.84 0.12
CA ALA A 2 -19.63 -26.96 0.63
C ALA A 2 -18.54 -27.82 1.31
N MET A 3 -17.32 -27.79 0.78
CA MET A 3 -16.17 -28.48 1.38
C MET A 3 -15.88 -27.85 2.75
N LYS A 4 -15.87 -28.67 3.81
CA LYS A 4 -15.40 -28.22 5.12
C LYS A 4 -13.93 -27.78 4.99
N PRO A 5 -13.53 -26.63 5.54
CA PRO A 5 -12.14 -26.20 5.48
C PRO A 5 -11.26 -27.21 6.22
N LYS A 6 -10.22 -27.70 5.54
CA LYS A 6 -9.21 -28.60 6.14
C LYS A 6 -8.27 -27.75 6.99
N ALA A 7 -8.17 -28.05 8.28
CA ALA A 7 -7.21 -27.43 9.16
C ALA A 7 -5.89 -28.22 9.18
N THR A 8 -4.77 -27.50 9.21
CA THR A 8 -3.42 -28.08 9.34
C THR A 8 -2.68 -27.36 10.47
N THR A 9 -1.66 -28.02 11.03
CA THR A 9 -0.85 -27.47 12.12
C THR A 9 0.57 -27.24 11.63
N ILE A 10 1.06 -26.02 11.78
CA ILE A 10 2.46 -25.64 11.46
C ILE A 10 3.26 -25.44 12.74
N ARG A 11 4.55 -25.77 12.71
CA ARG A 11 5.48 -25.48 13.81
C ARG A 11 5.99 -24.04 13.67
N VAL A 12 5.91 -23.28 14.75
CA VAL A 12 6.42 -21.90 14.85
C VAL A 12 7.13 -21.71 16.18
N SER A 13 7.96 -20.67 16.28
CA SER A 13 8.54 -20.29 17.57
C SER A 13 7.45 -19.84 18.56
N VAL A 14 7.67 -20.09 19.85
CA VAL A 14 6.77 -19.65 20.93
C VAL A 14 6.52 -18.14 20.85
N LYS A 15 7.59 -17.36 20.64
CA LYS A 15 7.53 -15.90 20.47
C LYS A 15 6.64 -15.49 19.29
N THR A 16 6.70 -16.20 18.17
CA THR A 16 5.87 -15.93 16.98
C THR A 16 4.40 -16.22 17.28
N ARG A 17 4.10 -17.39 17.88
CA ARG A 17 2.74 -17.76 18.29
C ARG A 17 2.15 -16.69 19.20
N ASP A 18 2.89 -16.24 20.21
CA ASP A 18 2.40 -15.26 21.19
C ASP A 18 2.15 -13.90 20.55
N ARG A 19 2.99 -13.50 19.60
CA ARG A 19 2.78 -12.28 18.80
C ARG A 19 1.51 -12.37 17.96
N ILE A 20 1.27 -13.50 17.29
CA ILE A 20 0.04 -13.72 16.50
C ILE A 20 -1.18 -13.73 17.43
N ALA A 21 -1.09 -14.37 18.59
CA ALA A 21 -2.17 -14.40 19.57
C ALA A 21 -2.52 -13.00 20.10
N ALA A 22 -1.51 -12.16 20.37
CA ALA A 22 -1.73 -10.78 20.79
C ALA A 22 -2.41 -9.94 19.70
N LEU A 23 -2.01 -10.11 18.44
CA LEU A 23 -2.64 -9.45 17.30
C LEU A 23 -4.09 -9.90 17.09
N ALA A 24 -4.33 -11.21 17.15
CA ALA A 24 -5.66 -11.81 17.08
C ALA A 24 -6.59 -11.26 18.17
N LYS A 25 -6.10 -11.21 19.42
CA LYS A 25 -6.85 -10.64 20.56
C LYS A 25 -7.18 -9.16 20.35
N LYS A 26 -6.25 -8.37 19.80
CA LYS A 26 -6.47 -6.95 19.51
C LYS A 26 -7.50 -6.74 18.39
N ALA A 27 -7.49 -7.59 17.37
CA ALA A 27 -8.40 -7.52 16.24
C ALA A 27 -9.79 -8.12 16.55
N GLY A 28 -9.92 -8.95 17.58
CA GLY A 28 -11.14 -9.70 17.86
C GLY A 28 -11.37 -10.86 16.87
N GLU A 29 -10.30 -11.33 16.22
CA GLU A 29 -10.36 -12.34 15.16
C GLU A 29 -9.58 -13.61 15.54
N PRO A 30 -9.85 -14.76 14.92
CA PRO A 30 -9.06 -15.96 15.14
C PRO A 30 -7.63 -15.80 14.60
N MET A 31 -6.65 -16.50 15.21
CA MET A 31 -5.24 -16.44 14.78
C MET A 31 -5.04 -16.79 13.30
N THR A 32 -5.87 -17.66 12.74
CA THR A 32 -5.83 -18.02 11.32
C THR A 32 -6.16 -16.84 10.42
N ALA A 33 -7.14 -15.99 10.80
CA ALA A 33 -7.50 -14.81 10.01
C ALA A 33 -6.35 -13.80 9.95
N ILE A 34 -5.60 -13.63 11.04
CA ILE A 34 -4.40 -12.78 11.07
C ILE A 34 -3.33 -13.31 10.12
N ILE A 35 -3.14 -14.63 10.06
CA ILE A 35 -2.19 -15.25 9.14
C ILE A 35 -2.66 -15.09 7.69
N ASP A 36 -3.93 -15.34 7.41
CA ASP A 36 -4.52 -15.18 6.07
C ASP A 36 -4.40 -13.74 5.58
N GLN A 37 -4.65 -12.76 6.44
CA GLN A 37 -4.50 -11.36 6.12
C GLN A 37 -3.03 -11.01 5.81
N ALA A 38 -2.09 -11.47 6.65
CA ALA A 38 -0.67 -11.25 6.42
C ALA A 38 -0.18 -11.88 5.10
N ILE A 39 -0.69 -13.06 4.74
CA ILE A 39 -0.39 -13.71 3.46
C ILE A 39 -0.89 -12.86 2.30
N ARG A 40 -2.16 -12.40 2.35
CA ARG A 40 -2.75 -11.56 1.29
C ARG A 40 -1.97 -10.25 1.09
N GLU A 41 -1.55 -9.62 2.17
CA GLU A 41 -0.74 -8.40 2.12
C GLU A 41 0.63 -8.66 1.49
N MET A 42 1.28 -9.77 1.85
CA MET A 42 2.56 -10.17 1.27
C MET A 42 2.42 -10.48 -0.23
N GLU A 43 1.39 -11.23 -0.63
CA GLU A 43 1.11 -11.54 -2.04
C GLU A 43 0.82 -10.29 -2.86
N LYS A 44 0.01 -9.38 -2.30
CA LYS A 44 -0.28 -8.08 -2.92
C LYS A 44 1.03 -7.30 -3.13
N LYS A 45 1.89 -7.23 -2.11
CA LYS A 45 3.20 -6.55 -2.21
C LYS A 45 4.07 -7.15 -3.30
N GLN A 46 4.21 -8.48 -3.34
CA GLN A 46 4.99 -9.16 -4.36
C GLN A 46 4.43 -8.95 -5.77
N ARG A 47 3.10 -8.95 -5.93
CA ARG A 47 2.46 -8.67 -7.21
C ARG A 47 2.81 -7.26 -7.69
N TRP A 48 2.73 -6.27 -6.82
CA TRP A 48 3.09 -4.89 -7.17
C TRP A 48 4.57 -4.71 -7.49
N GLN A 49 5.46 -5.42 -6.78
CA GLN A 49 6.89 -5.43 -7.10
C GLN A 49 7.14 -5.95 -8.51
N ARG A 50 6.51 -7.08 -8.89
CA ARG A 50 6.63 -7.61 -10.25
C ARG A 50 6.11 -6.65 -11.31
N VAL A 51 4.99 -5.96 -11.04
CA VAL A 51 4.46 -4.96 -11.97
C VAL A 51 5.46 -3.81 -12.13
N ALA A 52 6.02 -3.29 -11.04
CA ALA A 52 7.01 -2.22 -11.08
C ALA A 52 8.27 -2.62 -11.87
N GLU A 53 8.79 -3.83 -11.63
CA GLU A 53 9.94 -4.37 -12.37
C GLU A 53 9.65 -4.49 -13.87
N GLN A 54 8.46 -4.96 -14.25
CA GLN A 54 8.06 -5.04 -15.66
C GLN A 54 7.93 -3.66 -16.31
N MET A 55 7.35 -2.68 -15.60
CA MET A 55 7.25 -1.30 -16.10
C MET A 55 8.64 -0.68 -16.30
N GLU A 56 9.56 -0.87 -15.35
CA GLU A 56 10.95 -0.42 -15.47
C GLU A 56 11.66 -1.09 -16.66
N HIS A 57 11.40 -2.38 -16.88
CA HIS A 57 11.95 -3.11 -18.01
C HIS A 57 11.43 -2.57 -19.35
N THR A 58 10.10 -2.39 -19.48
CA THR A 58 9.49 -1.80 -20.69
C THR A 58 10.02 -0.40 -20.97
N GLN A 59 10.19 0.43 -19.93
CA GLN A 59 10.79 1.77 -20.08
C GLN A 59 12.21 1.70 -20.67
N LYS A 60 13.02 0.72 -20.28
CA LYS A 60 14.41 0.57 -20.73
C LYS A 60 14.50 -0.04 -22.12
N GLU A 61 13.67 -1.03 -22.44
CA GLU A 61 13.76 -1.78 -23.69
C GLU A 61 13.01 -1.11 -24.85
N ASP A 62 11.87 -0.45 -24.56
CA ASP A 62 11.10 0.28 -25.56
C ASP A 62 10.62 1.64 -25.01
N PRO A 63 11.51 2.65 -25.02
CA PRO A 63 11.17 4.00 -24.59
C PRO A 63 10.01 4.63 -25.38
N LYS A 64 9.78 4.18 -26.63
CA LYS A 64 8.72 4.71 -27.48
C LYS A 64 7.36 4.17 -27.04
N ALA A 65 7.22 2.86 -26.88
CA ALA A 65 6.00 2.25 -26.37
C ALA A 65 5.67 2.74 -24.94
N TRP A 66 6.71 2.99 -24.13
CA TRP A 66 6.54 3.62 -22.83
C TRP A 66 5.97 5.04 -22.92
N GLY A 67 6.46 5.85 -23.88
CA GLY A 67 5.91 7.19 -24.15
C GLY A 67 4.45 7.16 -24.60
N ASP A 68 4.10 6.23 -25.49
CA ASP A 68 2.73 6.03 -25.96
C ASP A 68 1.79 5.65 -24.80
N TYR A 69 2.24 4.76 -23.90
CA TYR A 69 1.51 4.41 -22.68
C TYR A 69 1.29 5.61 -21.74
N LEU A 70 2.31 6.45 -21.53
CA LEU A 70 2.18 7.65 -20.70
C LEU A 70 1.19 8.66 -21.30
N ALA A 71 1.21 8.85 -22.61
CA ALA A 71 0.28 9.72 -23.31
C ALA A 71 -1.17 9.20 -23.23
N GLU A 72 -1.37 7.88 -23.36
CA GLU A 72 -2.69 7.27 -23.14
C GLU A 72 -3.15 7.43 -21.70
N SER A 73 -2.26 7.22 -20.72
CA SER A 73 -2.57 7.38 -19.29
C SER A 73 -3.00 8.81 -18.96
N GLU A 74 -2.31 9.82 -19.49
CA GLU A 74 -2.69 11.23 -19.32
C GLU A 74 -4.06 11.55 -19.93
N LEU A 75 -4.39 10.97 -21.09
CA LEU A 75 -5.70 11.14 -21.73
C LEU A 75 -6.83 10.52 -20.89
N VAL A 76 -6.60 9.34 -20.29
CA VAL A 76 -7.63 8.58 -19.56
C VAL A 76 -7.80 9.08 -18.13
N GLN A 77 -6.71 9.32 -17.41
CA GLN A 77 -6.74 9.75 -16.01
C GLN A 77 -6.82 11.27 -15.85
N GLY A 78 -6.65 12.00 -16.97
CA GLY A 78 -6.46 13.43 -16.96
C GLY A 78 -5.04 13.82 -16.53
N PRO A 79 -4.65 15.09 -16.73
CA PRO A 79 -3.41 15.60 -16.19
C PRO A 79 -3.43 15.46 -14.66
N LEU A 80 -2.29 15.06 -14.08
CA LEU A 80 -2.10 15.06 -12.62
C LEU A 80 -2.55 16.42 -12.08
N ALA A 81 -3.58 16.41 -11.24
CA ALA A 81 -4.14 17.62 -10.66
C ALA A 81 -3.04 18.34 -9.86
N ARG A 82 -2.52 19.44 -10.40
CA ARG A 82 -1.59 20.34 -9.69
C ARG A 82 -2.28 21.16 -8.59
N SER A 83 -3.59 20.99 -8.43
CA SER A 83 -4.39 21.71 -7.45
C SER A 83 -4.96 20.78 -6.39
N THR A 84 -4.73 21.12 -5.13
CA THR A 84 -5.46 20.60 -3.95
C THR A 84 -6.93 21.04 -3.92
N ARG A 85 -7.48 21.55 -5.04
CA ARG A 85 -8.84 22.05 -5.10
C ARG A 85 -9.79 20.87 -5.17
N ILE A 86 -10.38 20.57 -4.02
CA ILE A 86 -11.49 19.63 -3.87
C ILE A 86 -12.67 20.18 -4.67
N ALA A 87 -13.40 19.31 -5.38
CA ALA A 87 -14.63 19.75 -6.04
C ALA A 87 -15.63 20.27 -4.97
N PRO A 88 -16.38 21.36 -5.22
CA PRO A 88 -17.13 22.07 -4.16
C PRO A 88 -18.12 21.18 -3.39
N GLU A 89 -18.68 20.16 -4.04
CA GLU A 89 -19.59 19.20 -3.42
C GLU A 89 -18.91 18.22 -2.44
N TRP A 90 -17.58 18.19 -2.43
CA TRP A 90 -16.75 17.40 -1.52
C TRP A 90 -16.03 18.26 -0.47
N GLU A 91 -16.19 19.57 -0.53
CA GLU A 91 -15.58 20.51 0.41
C GLU A 91 -16.18 20.29 1.82
N GLY A 92 -15.32 19.98 2.79
CA GLY A 92 -15.75 19.62 4.16
C GLY A 92 -16.15 18.15 4.37
N LEU A 93 -16.26 17.34 3.30
CA LEU A 93 -16.43 15.88 3.40
C LEU A 93 -15.09 15.15 3.46
N ILE A 94 -14.03 15.75 2.90
CA ILE A 94 -12.67 15.22 2.89
C ILE A 94 -11.77 16.23 3.61
N THR A 95 -11.24 15.84 4.77
CA THR A 95 -10.17 16.58 5.45
C THR A 95 -8.85 15.88 5.13
N PHE A 96 -8.02 16.49 4.29
CA PHE A 96 -6.61 16.09 4.25
C PHE A 96 -6.00 16.47 5.61
N SER A 97 -5.45 15.49 6.32
CA SER A 97 -4.68 15.79 7.53
C SER A 97 -3.52 16.67 7.06
N GLU A 98 -3.42 17.89 7.60
CA GLU A 98 -2.23 18.74 7.41
C GLU A 98 -1.01 17.87 7.75
N GLU A 99 -0.21 17.53 6.73
CA GLU A 99 1.17 17.17 6.96
C GLU A 99 1.75 18.32 7.76
N ARG A 100 2.13 18.07 9.01
CA ARG A 100 2.99 18.99 9.74
C ARG A 100 4.17 19.27 8.83
N ASP A 101 4.24 20.50 8.35
CA ASP A 101 5.43 21.09 7.80
C ASP A 101 6.45 21.12 8.94
N GLU A 102 7.19 20.00 9.11
CA GLU A 102 8.29 19.87 10.06
C GLU A 102 9.51 20.60 9.50
N GLY A 103 9.31 21.89 9.22
CA GLY A 103 10.36 22.89 9.10
C GLY A 103 10.77 23.32 10.50
N ASP A 104 11.51 22.46 11.20
CA ASP A 104 12.23 22.76 12.43
C ASP A 104 13.18 23.97 12.20
N PRO A 105 12.89 25.18 12.73
CA PRO A 105 13.78 26.32 12.67
C PRO A 105 14.72 26.29 13.88
N GLY A 106 15.45 25.17 14.02
CA GLY A 106 16.30 24.86 15.18
C GLY A 106 17.80 24.76 14.88
N ARG A 107 18.26 25.22 13.71
CA ARG A 107 19.70 25.40 13.44
C ARG A 107 20.02 26.86 13.18
N ASP A 108 19.90 27.64 14.25
CA ASP A 108 20.57 28.92 14.37
C ASP A 108 22.09 28.73 14.33
N LEU A 109 22.71 29.52 13.47
CA LEU A 109 24.14 29.69 13.31
C LEU A 109 24.72 30.30 14.59
N ALA A 110 25.44 29.50 15.37
CA ALA A 110 26.41 30.02 16.33
C ALA A 110 27.78 30.17 15.62
N ARG A 111 28.35 31.35 15.79
CA ARG A 111 29.71 31.76 15.43
C ARG A 111 30.78 30.77 15.86
#